data_AF-A0A2N9XI94-F1
#
_entry.id   AF-A0A2N9XI94-F1
#
_cell.length_a   1.000
_cell.length_b   1.000
_cell.length_c   1.000
_cell.angle_alpha   90.00
_cell.angle_beta   90.00
_cell.angle_gamma   90.00
#
_symmetry.space_group_name_H-M   'P 1'
#
loop_
_entity.id
_entity.type
_entity.pdbx_description
1 polymer ?
#
loop_
_entity_poly.entity_id
_entity_poly.type
_entity_poly.pdbx_seq_one_letter_code
_entity_poly.pdbx_strand_id
1 'polypeptide(L)'
;MGWLAGLIQRHWQHPHTGLTILLWPLARIFQIIAMLRRWLYRVGLLSNKRLSCPVVVIGNIHVGGVGKTPLVAALVQALQQRQIKVGIISRGYGRSSNDTIIINACTTASEAGDEPLMLFQQTQAPIAVASTREAAGKALLQAHPNLQLLLSDDGLQHYALKRDLEIVVFPAADIGRNMDLLPNGPLREPLGRLHLADGIIFSQGDAIAMQRAQQLGILKTQWCGYSRLNYADFYCLNQPQQTAQATDFAGKNCAAIAAIGRPERFFQALQTLGIELKQTIALSDHAVIKSADWPQADVIFITEKDAAKLAAPLQHNIWVLPLSAQICPDLAEFIQTRLQLCATDTLKTCS
;
A
#
# COMPACT_ATOMS: atom_id res chain seq x y z
N MET A 1 21.78 -12.04 -5.61
CA MET A 1 21.04 -12.09 -4.32
C MET A 1 19.62 -12.68 -4.41
N GLY A 2 19.14 -13.19 -5.56
CA GLY A 2 17.72 -13.59 -5.72
C GLY A 2 17.33 -15.03 -5.34
N TRP A 3 18.26 -15.99 -5.38
CA TRP A 3 17.90 -17.42 -5.18
C TRP A 3 17.47 -17.73 -3.74
N LEU A 4 18.19 -17.23 -2.74
CA LEU A 4 17.88 -17.43 -1.32
C LEU A 4 16.54 -16.77 -0.95
N ALA A 5 16.30 -15.54 -1.43
CA ALA A 5 15.04 -14.84 -1.21
C ALA A 5 13.85 -15.58 -1.83
N GLY A 6 14.01 -16.11 -3.06
CA GLY A 6 12.99 -16.93 -3.71
C GLY A 6 12.73 -18.25 -2.97
N LEU A 7 13.77 -18.90 -2.45
CA LEU A 7 13.65 -20.13 -1.66
C LEU A 7 12.90 -19.89 -0.34
N ILE A 8 13.22 -18.80 0.38
CA ILE A 8 12.52 -18.40 1.60
C ILE A 8 11.05 -18.04 1.30
N GLN A 9 10.78 -17.32 0.23
CA GLN A 9 9.41 -16.95 -0.16
C GLN A 9 8.57 -18.19 -0.51
N ARG A 10 9.16 -19.19 -1.19
CA ARG A 10 8.50 -20.48 -1.44
C ARG A 10 8.25 -21.24 -0.15
N HIS A 11 9.21 -21.26 0.77
CA HIS A 11 9.04 -21.87 2.10
C HIS A 11 7.88 -21.24 2.88
N TRP A 12 7.68 -19.93 2.80
CA TRP A 12 6.52 -19.28 3.44
C TRP A 12 5.16 -19.68 2.84
N GLN A 13 5.13 -20.08 1.58
CA GLN A 13 3.90 -20.56 0.92
C GLN A 13 3.69 -22.05 1.19
N HIS A 14 4.75 -22.83 1.10
CA HIS A 14 4.79 -24.28 1.28
C HIS A 14 5.93 -24.64 2.25
N PRO A 15 5.66 -24.66 3.57
CA PRO A 15 6.70 -24.89 4.57
C PRO A 15 7.36 -26.25 4.42
N HIS A 16 8.69 -26.26 4.27
CA HIS A 16 9.49 -27.48 4.27
C HIS A 16 9.97 -27.80 5.68
N THR A 17 9.68 -28.99 6.19
CA THR A 17 9.97 -29.38 7.59
C THR A 17 11.43 -29.14 8.01
N GLY A 18 12.40 -29.47 7.16
CA GLY A 18 13.83 -29.26 7.46
C GLY A 18 14.21 -27.78 7.59
N LEU A 19 13.73 -26.94 6.67
CA LEU A 19 13.92 -25.48 6.74
C LEU A 19 13.18 -24.88 7.93
N THR A 20 12.00 -25.41 8.27
CA THR A 20 11.23 -24.98 9.44
C THR A 20 12.06 -25.15 10.71
N ILE A 21 12.64 -26.35 10.92
CA ILE A 21 13.44 -26.64 12.12
C ILE A 21 14.68 -25.75 12.17
N LEU A 22 15.35 -25.53 11.02
CA LEU A 22 16.55 -24.71 10.93
C LEU A 22 16.28 -23.22 11.22
N LEU A 23 15.17 -22.67 10.71
CA LEU A 23 14.85 -21.24 10.80
C LEU A 23 14.05 -20.89 12.06
N TRP A 24 13.43 -21.86 12.72
CA TRP A 24 12.66 -21.65 13.95
C TRP A 24 13.42 -20.93 15.08
N PRO A 25 14.67 -21.30 15.45
CA PRO A 25 15.39 -20.59 16.50
C PRO A 25 15.63 -19.11 16.14
N LEU A 26 15.94 -18.82 14.88
CA LEU A 26 16.09 -17.45 14.39
C LEU A 26 14.77 -16.69 14.49
N ALA A 27 13.63 -17.34 14.22
CA ALA A 27 12.31 -16.74 14.36
C ALA A 27 11.94 -16.43 15.82
N ARG A 28 12.38 -17.25 16.79
CA ARG A 28 12.21 -16.96 18.22
C ARG A 28 13.09 -15.79 18.67
N ILE A 29 14.33 -15.70 18.22
CA ILE A 29 15.20 -14.55 18.50
C ILE A 29 14.58 -13.27 17.95
N PHE A 30 14.14 -13.30 16.68
CA PHE A 30 13.44 -12.17 16.06
C PHE A 30 12.19 -11.76 16.84
N GLN A 31 11.39 -12.74 17.30
CA GLN A 31 10.22 -12.50 18.14
C GLN A 31 10.57 -11.74 19.42
N ILE A 32 11.59 -12.20 20.14
CA ILE A 32 12.03 -11.58 21.39
C ILE A 32 12.47 -10.14 21.13
N ILE A 33 13.28 -9.90 20.10
CA ILE A 33 13.74 -8.54 19.74
C ILE A 33 12.56 -7.63 19.40
N ALA A 34 11.62 -8.11 18.58
CA ALA A 34 10.43 -7.35 18.18
C ALA A 34 9.53 -7.02 19.39
N MET A 35 9.29 -8.00 20.26
CA MET A 35 8.49 -7.84 21.48
C MET A 35 9.15 -6.89 22.48
N LEU A 36 10.46 -7.06 22.72
CA LEU A 36 11.22 -6.19 23.62
C LEU A 36 11.21 -4.75 23.13
N ARG A 37 11.51 -4.51 21.84
CA ARG A 37 11.47 -3.18 21.26
C ARG A 37 10.10 -2.52 21.46
N ARG A 38 9.02 -3.24 21.18
CA ARG A 38 7.66 -2.74 21.37
C ARG A 38 7.36 -2.44 22.84
N TRP A 39 7.77 -3.34 23.74
CA TRP A 39 7.60 -3.15 25.17
C TRP A 39 8.33 -1.89 25.63
N LEU A 40 9.58 -1.66 25.22
CA LEU A 40 10.38 -0.47 25.55
C LEU A 40 9.68 0.84 25.15
N TYR A 41 9.03 0.91 23.98
CA TYR A 41 8.23 2.08 23.60
C TYR A 41 6.94 2.20 24.42
N ARG A 42 6.30 1.07 24.76
CA ARG A 42 5.05 1.07 25.54
C ARG A 42 5.26 1.57 26.97
N VAL A 43 6.34 1.16 27.62
CA VAL A 43 6.68 1.60 28.98
C VAL A 43 7.39 2.95 29.01
N GLY A 44 7.59 3.60 27.86
CA GLY A 44 8.18 4.94 27.77
C GLY A 44 9.70 4.98 27.92
N LEU A 45 10.39 3.85 27.96
CA LEU A 45 11.87 3.80 27.98
C LEU A 45 12.47 4.36 26.69
N LEU A 46 11.76 4.20 25.56
CA LEU A 46 12.12 4.84 24.29
C LEU A 46 11.17 6.01 24.00
N SER A 47 11.76 7.15 23.63
CA SER A 47 11.00 8.37 23.34
C SER A 47 10.10 8.19 22.13
N ASN A 48 8.82 8.54 22.29
CA ASN A 48 7.91 8.78 21.19
C ASN A 48 7.81 10.30 20.92
N LYS A 49 7.66 10.65 19.65
CA LYS A 49 7.56 12.03 19.18
C LYS A 49 6.15 12.28 18.70
N ARG A 50 5.51 13.34 19.19
CA ARG A 50 4.14 13.71 18.84
C ARG A 50 4.17 14.85 17.83
N LEU A 51 3.31 14.77 16.81
CA LEU A 51 3.06 15.86 15.86
C LEU A 51 1.85 16.69 16.34
N SER A 52 1.70 17.91 15.83
CA SER A 52 0.58 18.80 16.18
C SER A 52 -0.77 18.32 15.63
N CYS A 53 -0.74 17.43 14.65
CA CYS A 53 -1.89 16.82 13.99
C CYS A 53 -1.99 15.34 14.37
N PRO A 54 -3.21 14.77 14.50
CA PRO A 54 -3.36 13.35 14.74
C PRO A 54 -2.77 12.51 13.58
N VAL A 55 -2.23 11.34 13.94
CA VAL A 55 -1.58 10.42 13.00
C VAL A 55 -2.28 9.07 13.03
N VAL A 56 -2.75 8.62 11.87
CA VAL A 56 -3.27 7.26 11.68
C VAL A 56 -2.23 6.44 10.92
N VAL A 57 -1.84 5.31 11.50
CA VAL A 57 -0.91 4.39 10.84
C VAL A 57 -1.69 3.30 10.14
N ILE A 58 -1.39 3.11 8.86
CA ILE A 58 -1.88 1.99 8.05
C ILE A 58 -0.68 1.10 7.76
N GLY A 59 -0.77 -0.18 8.04
CA GLY A 59 0.33 -1.09 7.72
C GLY A 59 -0.05 -2.55 7.81
N ASN A 60 0.92 -3.43 7.60
CA ASN A 60 0.74 -4.87 7.72
C ASN A 60 1.73 -5.49 8.69
N ILE A 61 1.35 -6.65 9.22
CA ILE A 61 2.19 -7.45 10.14
C ILE A 61 2.99 -8.54 9.42
N HIS A 62 3.00 -8.58 8.09
CA HIS A 62 3.73 -9.58 7.32
C HIS A 62 4.47 -8.96 6.13
N VAL A 63 5.40 -9.72 5.54
CA VAL A 63 6.19 -9.31 4.39
C VAL A 63 5.42 -9.60 3.10
N GLY A 64 5.35 -8.61 2.21
CA GLY A 64 4.73 -8.71 0.89
C GLY A 64 3.74 -7.59 0.58
N GLY A 65 3.37 -7.49 -0.69
CA GLY A 65 2.38 -6.55 -1.20
C GLY A 65 0.96 -7.00 -0.85
N VAL A 66 0.37 -6.35 0.14
CA VAL A 66 -1.00 -6.63 0.66
C VAL A 66 -2.09 -5.81 -0.02
N GLY A 67 -1.76 -5.05 -1.07
CA GLY A 67 -2.69 -4.08 -1.65
C GLY A 67 -2.98 -2.90 -0.72
N LYS A 68 -1.97 -2.44 0.04
CA LYS A 68 -2.07 -1.24 0.89
C LYS A 68 -2.29 0.01 0.05
N THR A 69 -1.54 0.19 -1.05
CA THR A 69 -1.55 1.43 -1.84
C THR A 69 -2.96 1.77 -2.36
N PRO A 70 -3.73 0.87 -3.00
CA PRO A 70 -5.11 1.17 -3.39
C PRO A 70 -6.04 1.48 -2.22
N LEU A 71 -5.81 0.83 -1.06
CA LEU A 71 -6.60 1.05 0.16
C LEU A 71 -6.32 2.41 0.78
N VAL A 72 -5.05 2.82 0.86
CA VAL A 72 -4.64 4.15 1.33
C VAL A 72 -5.22 5.22 0.40
N ALA A 73 -5.12 5.04 -0.93
CA ALA A 73 -5.70 5.96 -1.90
C ALA A 73 -7.22 6.12 -1.72
N ALA A 74 -7.95 5.00 -1.62
CA ALA A 74 -9.39 5.01 -1.40
C ALA A 74 -9.78 5.70 -0.08
N LEU A 75 -9.03 5.45 0.99
CA LEU A 75 -9.28 6.10 2.29
C LEU A 75 -9.04 7.60 2.24
N VAL A 76 -7.95 8.03 1.59
CA VAL A 76 -7.63 9.45 1.40
C VAL A 76 -8.73 10.16 0.64
N GLN A 77 -9.16 9.59 -0.49
CA GLN A 77 -10.25 10.13 -1.30
C GLN A 77 -11.56 10.21 -0.50
N ALA A 78 -11.90 9.16 0.26
CA ALA A 78 -13.08 9.15 1.12
C ALA A 78 -13.03 10.23 2.22
N LEU A 79 -11.86 10.51 2.79
CA LEU A 79 -11.67 11.61 3.76
C LEU A 79 -11.74 12.98 3.08
N GLN A 80 -11.16 13.14 1.89
CA GLN A 80 -11.23 14.37 1.11
C GLN A 80 -12.66 14.70 0.67
N GLN A 81 -13.47 13.70 0.29
CA GLN A 81 -14.90 13.86 0.00
C GLN A 81 -15.70 14.39 1.19
N ARG A 82 -15.22 14.15 2.42
CA ARG A 82 -15.75 14.70 3.68
C ARG A 82 -15.13 16.05 4.05
N GLN A 83 -14.39 16.67 3.12
CA GLN A 83 -13.66 17.92 3.31
C GLN A 83 -12.66 17.89 4.48
N ILE A 84 -12.12 16.71 4.80
CA ILE A 84 -11.05 16.56 5.78
C ILE A 84 -9.71 16.77 5.07
N LYS A 85 -8.90 17.70 5.59
CA LYS A 85 -7.57 17.98 5.05
C LYS A 85 -6.58 16.94 5.54
N VAL A 86 -6.35 15.94 4.70
CA VAL A 86 -5.47 14.80 4.98
C VAL A 86 -4.14 14.94 4.23
N GLY A 87 -3.04 14.63 4.91
CA GLY A 87 -1.71 14.51 4.33
C GLY A 87 -1.15 13.10 4.52
N ILE A 88 -0.20 12.70 3.68
CA ILE A 88 0.41 11.37 3.72
C ILE A 88 1.90 11.50 4.06
N ILE A 89 2.38 10.64 4.96
CA ILE A 89 3.80 10.54 5.29
C ILE A 89 4.31 9.13 5.00
N SER A 90 5.46 9.06 4.33
CA SER A 90 6.10 7.79 3.98
C SER A 90 7.61 7.86 4.17
N ARG A 91 8.28 6.70 4.10
CA ARG A 91 9.73 6.62 4.06
C ARG A 91 10.31 6.79 2.65
N GLY A 92 9.48 6.59 1.62
CA GLY A 92 9.94 6.53 0.23
C GLY A 92 10.84 5.33 -0.03
N TYR A 93 10.27 4.12 0.02
CA TYR A 93 11.04 2.92 -0.33
C TYR A 93 11.49 2.97 -1.80
N GLY A 94 12.75 2.61 -2.07
CA GLY A 94 13.30 2.59 -3.43
C GLY A 94 13.87 3.92 -3.93
N ARG A 95 13.81 5.00 -3.14
CA ARG A 95 14.39 6.29 -3.52
C ARG A 95 15.93 6.33 -3.39
N SER A 96 16.56 7.21 -4.15
CA SER A 96 18.02 7.38 -4.17
C SER A 96 18.56 8.26 -3.03
N SER A 97 17.76 9.21 -2.53
CA SER A 97 18.17 10.15 -1.48
C SER A 97 17.47 9.91 -0.14
N ASN A 98 18.15 10.25 0.96
CA ASN A 98 17.55 10.25 2.30
C ASN A 98 16.91 11.59 2.69
N ASP A 99 16.92 12.57 1.79
CA ASP A 99 16.40 13.92 2.04
C ASP A 99 14.92 13.92 2.39
N THR A 100 14.49 15.01 3.04
CA THR A 100 13.07 15.24 3.28
C THR A 100 12.50 15.98 2.07
N ILE A 101 11.53 15.36 1.41
CA ILE A 101 10.95 15.87 0.17
C ILE A 101 9.44 15.94 0.34
N ILE A 102 8.86 17.07 -0.04
CA ILE A 102 7.42 17.24 -0.22
C ILE A 102 7.15 17.06 -1.70
N ILE A 103 6.33 16.06 -2.03
CA ILE A 103 6.07 15.68 -3.42
C ILE A 103 5.25 16.77 -4.09
N ASN A 104 5.65 17.11 -5.32
CA ASN A 104 4.96 18.02 -6.22
C ASN A 104 4.91 17.41 -7.64
N ALA A 105 4.31 18.13 -8.59
CA ALA A 105 4.15 17.67 -9.97
C ALA A 105 5.47 17.38 -10.72
N CYS A 106 6.60 17.96 -10.28
CA CYS A 106 7.91 17.76 -10.89
C CYS A 106 8.73 16.66 -10.19
N THR A 107 8.24 16.13 -9.06
CA THR A 107 8.97 15.12 -8.29
C THR A 107 8.99 13.78 -9.00
N THR A 108 10.16 13.16 -9.06
CA THR A 108 10.39 11.89 -9.75
C THR A 108 10.28 10.69 -8.82
N ALA A 109 10.07 9.50 -9.41
CA ALA A 109 10.07 8.24 -8.65
C ALA A 109 11.42 7.96 -7.98
N SER A 110 12.53 8.39 -8.58
CA SER A 110 13.86 8.29 -7.96
C SER A 110 14.02 9.13 -6.70
N GLU A 111 13.33 10.27 -6.61
CA GLU A 111 13.39 11.17 -5.45
C GLU A 111 12.43 10.74 -4.35
N ALA A 112 11.18 10.42 -4.70
CA ALA A 112 10.13 10.13 -3.75
C ALA A 112 9.96 8.63 -3.43
N GLY A 113 10.37 7.76 -4.35
CA GLY A 113 9.95 6.36 -4.41
C GLY A 113 8.65 6.20 -5.21
N ASP A 114 8.45 5.01 -5.78
CA ASP A 114 7.32 4.72 -6.68
C ASP A 114 5.95 4.85 -5.98
N GLU A 115 5.83 4.29 -4.76
CA GLU A 115 4.54 4.23 -4.06
C GLU A 115 4.07 5.61 -3.58
N PRO A 116 4.91 6.46 -2.96
CA PRO A 116 4.49 7.83 -2.62
C PRO A 116 4.14 8.67 -3.85
N LEU A 117 4.88 8.54 -4.96
CA LEU A 117 4.57 9.28 -6.18
C LEU A 117 3.23 8.84 -6.77
N MET A 118 2.97 7.52 -6.82
CA MET A 118 1.69 6.97 -7.27
C MET A 118 0.54 7.45 -6.39
N LEU A 119 0.68 7.44 -5.06
CA LEU A 119 -0.35 7.96 -4.15
C LEU A 119 -0.61 9.45 -4.37
N PHE A 120 0.43 10.25 -4.61
CA PHE A 120 0.30 11.67 -4.91
C PHE A 120 -0.50 11.87 -6.21
N GLN A 121 -0.18 11.14 -7.27
CA GLN A 121 -0.89 11.21 -8.54
C GLN A 121 -2.38 10.82 -8.42
N GLN A 122 -2.68 9.77 -7.66
CA GLN A 122 -4.06 9.26 -7.50
C GLN A 122 -4.94 10.11 -6.58
N THR A 123 -4.35 10.74 -5.56
CA THR A 123 -5.13 11.42 -4.50
C THR A 123 -4.99 12.93 -4.51
N GLN A 124 -3.94 13.46 -5.14
CA GLN A 124 -3.54 14.86 -5.08
C GLN A 124 -3.39 15.40 -3.64
N ALA A 125 -3.29 14.51 -2.64
CA ALA A 125 -3.08 14.88 -1.26
C ALA A 125 -1.63 15.34 -1.05
N PRO A 126 -1.36 16.28 -0.13
CA PRO A 126 0.01 16.61 0.25
C PRO A 126 0.74 15.36 0.78
N ILE A 127 1.91 15.04 0.20
CA ILE A 127 2.73 13.89 0.62
C ILE A 127 4.15 14.33 0.94
N ALA A 128 4.69 13.86 2.06
CA ALA A 128 6.10 14.00 2.39
C ALA A 128 6.79 12.63 2.55
N VAL A 129 8.01 12.56 2.07
CA VAL A 129 8.92 11.42 2.27
C VAL A 129 10.16 11.85 3.02
N ALA A 130 10.58 11.06 4.00
CA ALA A 130 11.83 11.28 4.73
C ALA A 130 12.32 9.98 5.37
N SER A 131 13.60 9.96 5.77
CA SER A 131 14.21 8.83 6.49
C SER A 131 13.44 8.47 7.78
N THR A 132 12.86 9.48 8.42
CA THR A 132 11.98 9.33 9.58
C THR A 132 10.59 9.93 9.31
N ARG A 133 9.55 9.25 9.77
CA ARG A 133 8.17 9.72 9.62
C ARG A 133 7.90 11.00 10.40
N GLU A 134 8.62 11.22 11.50
CA GLU A 134 8.57 12.49 12.23
C GLU A 134 9.07 13.65 11.35
N ALA A 135 10.22 13.50 10.68
CA ALA A 135 10.74 14.54 9.80
C ALA A 135 9.79 14.83 8.63
N ALA A 136 9.25 13.78 7.98
CA ALA A 136 8.24 13.93 6.94
C ALA A 136 7.00 14.67 7.45
N GLY A 137 6.47 14.28 8.62
CA GLY A 137 5.31 14.92 9.22
C GLY A 137 5.54 16.38 9.60
N LYS A 138 6.70 16.71 10.17
CA LYS A 138 7.05 18.11 10.49
C LYS A 138 7.15 18.96 9.24
N ALA A 139 7.84 18.49 8.20
CA ALA A 139 7.97 19.22 6.95
C ALA A 139 6.60 19.43 6.29
N LEU A 140 5.76 18.40 6.26
CA LEU A 140 4.44 18.49 5.66
C LEU A 140 3.52 19.46 6.42
N LEU A 141 3.55 19.45 7.75
CA LEU A 141 2.78 20.37 8.59
C LEU A 141 3.30 21.81 8.53
N GLN A 142 4.59 22.01 8.28
CA GLN A 142 5.14 23.34 8.01
C GLN A 142 4.65 23.91 6.67
N ALA A 143 4.66 23.09 5.62
CA ALA A 143 4.18 23.51 4.29
C ALA A 143 2.66 23.60 4.19
N HIS A 144 1.93 22.76 4.94
CA HIS A 144 0.47 22.72 4.96
C HIS A 144 -0.06 22.77 6.41
N PRO A 145 -0.06 23.96 7.05
CA PRO A 145 -0.46 24.11 8.47
C PRO A 145 -1.94 23.78 8.75
N ASN A 146 -2.76 23.70 7.70
CA ASN A 146 -4.20 23.45 7.78
C ASN A 146 -4.57 21.95 7.71
N LEU A 147 -3.58 21.04 7.65
CA LEU A 147 -3.84 19.60 7.72
C LEU A 147 -4.45 19.23 9.07
N GLN A 148 -5.51 18.43 9.01
CA GLN A 148 -6.25 17.92 10.17
C GLN A 148 -5.89 16.47 10.49
N LEU A 149 -5.35 15.74 9.52
CA LEU A 149 -4.99 14.33 9.67
C LEU A 149 -3.72 13.99 8.88
N LEU A 150 -2.84 13.20 9.48
CA LEU A 150 -1.73 12.55 8.78
C LEU A 150 -1.95 11.04 8.69
N LEU A 151 -1.86 10.49 7.49
CA LEU A 151 -1.81 9.05 7.26
C LEU A 151 -0.37 8.60 7.06
N SER A 152 0.08 7.63 7.84
CA SER A 152 1.37 6.99 7.65
C SER A 152 1.20 5.64 6.97
N ASP A 153 1.61 5.56 5.70
CA ASP A 153 1.70 4.27 5.00
C ASP A 153 2.86 3.44 5.55
N ASP A 154 2.67 2.12 5.65
CA ASP A 154 3.57 1.11 6.21
C ASP A 154 4.24 1.43 7.56
N GLY A 155 3.49 2.06 8.47
CA GLY A 155 4.02 2.65 9.71
C GLY A 155 4.07 1.74 10.95
N LEU A 156 3.57 0.49 10.90
CA LEU A 156 3.27 -0.28 12.12
C LEU A 156 4.49 -0.50 13.02
N GLN A 157 5.66 -0.78 12.45
CA GLN A 157 6.90 -1.00 13.20
C GLN A 157 7.62 0.31 13.59
N HIS A 158 7.08 1.48 13.24
CA HIS A 158 7.66 2.79 13.52
C HIS A 158 7.14 3.41 14.81
N TYR A 159 7.40 2.73 15.93
CA TYR A 159 6.97 3.13 17.28
C TYR A 159 7.51 4.49 17.77
N ALA A 160 8.55 5.03 17.14
CA ALA A 160 9.11 6.34 17.49
C ALA A 160 8.18 7.51 17.17
N LEU A 161 7.28 7.36 16.19
CA LEU A 161 6.23 8.33 15.93
C LEU A 161 5.00 7.95 16.76
N LYS A 162 4.54 8.88 17.60
CA LYS A 162 3.28 8.72 18.33
C LYS A 162 2.14 8.73 17.31
N ARG A 163 1.24 7.75 17.44
CA ARG A 163 0.07 7.54 16.59
C ARG A 163 -1.18 7.50 17.44
N ASP A 164 -2.27 7.99 16.88
CA ASP A 164 -3.56 8.11 17.53
C ASP A 164 -4.47 6.93 17.17
N LEU A 165 -4.33 6.37 15.96
CA LEU A 165 -4.96 5.09 15.56
C LEU A 165 -4.00 4.20 14.77
N GLU A 166 -4.18 2.90 14.92
CA GLU A 166 -3.54 1.85 14.13
C GLU A 166 -4.55 1.01 13.37
N ILE A 167 -4.41 0.99 12.04
CA ILE A 167 -5.21 0.15 11.15
C ILE A 167 -4.29 -0.90 10.51
N VAL A 168 -4.59 -2.17 10.75
CA VAL A 168 -3.83 -3.30 10.19
C VAL A 168 -4.52 -3.84 8.95
N VAL A 169 -3.79 -3.87 7.83
CA VAL A 169 -4.20 -4.56 6.62
C VAL A 169 -3.72 -6.01 6.68
N PHE A 170 -4.67 -6.95 6.65
CA PHE A 170 -4.42 -8.38 6.72
C PHE A 170 -5.03 -9.09 5.50
N PRO A 171 -4.35 -10.04 4.83
CA PRO A 171 -4.91 -10.65 3.63
C PRO A 171 -6.02 -11.62 3.99
N ALA A 172 -7.16 -11.52 3.31
CA ALA A 172 -8.27 -12.44 3.54
C ALA A 172 -7.87 -13.91 3.29
N ALA A 173 -7.01 -14.15 2.29
CA ALA A 173 -6.46 -15.47 1.98
C ALA A 173 -5.62 -16.08 3.11
N ASP A 174 -5.12 -15.28 4.04
CA ASP A 174 -4.26 -15.74 5.14
C ASP A 174 -5.02 -15.98 6.45
N ILE A 175 -6.34 -15.78 6.45
CA ILE A 175 -7.20 -16.02 7.63
C ILE A 175 -7.16 -17.51 8.01
N GLY A 176 -6.76 -17.79 9.25
CA GLY A 176 -6.66 -19.15 9.79
C GLY A 176 -5.43 -19.93 9.33
N ARG A 177 -4.51 -19.31 8.58
CA ARG A 177 -3.21 -19.94 8.28
C ARG A 177 -2.31 -19.90 9.51
N ASN A 178 -1.70 -21.04 9.82
CA ASN A 178 -0.62 -21.08 10.80
C ASN A 178 0.65 -20.53 10.13
N MET A 179 1.08 -19.34 10.56
CA MET A 179 2.24 -18.65 10.00
C MET A 179 3.22 -18.32 11.12
N ASP A 180 4.51 -18.45 10.83
CA ASP A 180 5.56 -18.10 11.76
C ASP A 180 6.14 -16.71 11.48
N LEU A 181 6.95 -16.22 12.43
CA LEU A 181 7.71 -14.99 12.32
C LEU A 181 8.92 -15.13 11.38
N LEU A 182 9.40 -14.00 10.88
CA LEU A 182 10.64 -13.93 10.13
C LEU A 182 11.81 -14.53 10.93
N PRO A 183 12.73 -15.28 10.29
CA PRO A 183 12.74 -15.64 8.86
C PRO A 183 11.92 -16.90 8.52
N ASN A 184 11.43 -17.63 9.52
CA ASN A 184 10.77 -18.93 9.30
C ASN A 184 9.41 -18.82 8.60
N GLY A 185 8.70 -17.72 8.82
CA GLY A 185 7.47 -17.37 8.12
C GLY A 185 7.43 -15.89 7.74
N PRO A 186 6.34 -15.44 7.10
CA PRO A 186 6.25 -14.10 6.54
C PRO A 186 5.94 -13.02 7.59
N LEU A 187 5.63 -13.37 8.84
CA LEU A 187 5.18 -12.39 9.84
C LEU A 187 6.34 -11.53 10.38
N ARG A 188 6.14 -10.21 10.39
CA ARG A 188 6.98 -9.21 11.08
C ARG A 188 6.61 -9.08 12.56
N GLU A 189 5.36 -9.37 12.91
CA GLU A 189 4.84 -9.34 14.27
C GLU A 189 3.88 -10.53 14.49
N PRO A 190 3.77 -11.06 15.73
CA PRO A 190 2.92 -12.23 15.98
C PRO A 190 1.44 -11.91 15.72
N LEU A 191 0.63 -12.91 15.34
CA LEU A 191 -0.79 -12.71 15.03
C LEU A 191 -1.59 -12.07 16.17
N GLY A 192 -1.23 -12.32 17.43
CA GLY A 192 -1.85 -11.66 18.60
C GLY A 192 -1.70 -10.13 18.60
N ARG A 193 -0.83 -9.56 17.75
CA ARG A 193 -0.71 -8.12 17.51
C ARG A 193 -2.00 -7.51 16.97
N LEU A 194 -2.79 -8.29 16.24
CA LEU A 194 -4.05 -7.86 15.63
C LEU A 194 -5.05 -7.39 16.69
N HIS A 195 -5.09 -8.04 17.87
CA HIS A 195 -5.98 -7.64 18.97
C HIS A 195 -5.66 -6.26 19.58
N LEU A 196 -4.50 -5.70 19.26
CA LEU A 196 -4.02 -4.44 19.83
C LEU A 196 -4.11 -3.29 18.81
N ALA A 197 -4.65 -3.55 17.62
CA ALA A 197 -4.94 -2.53 16.63
C ALA A 197 -6.33 -1.93 16.89
N ASP A 198 -6.51 -0.68 16.49
CA ASP A 198 -7.82 -0.02 16.57
C ASP A 198 -8.76 -0.56 15.47
N GLY A 199 -8.21 -0.88 14.30
CA GLY A 199 -8.94 -1.46 13.19
C GLY A 199 -8.19 -2.55 12.42
N ILE A 200 -8.92 -3.50 11.85
CA ILE A 200 -8.39 -4.50 10.92
C ILE A 200 -9.18 -4.46 9.61
N ILE A 201 -8.46 -4.40 8.48
CA ILE A 201 -9.05 -4.53 7.15
C ILE A 201 -8.55 -5.82 6.52
N PHE A 202 -9.49 -6.68 6.13
CA PHE A 202 -9.19 -7.88 5.34
C PHE A 202 -9.07 -7.54 3.86
N SER A 203 -7.85 -7.44 3.34
CA SER A 203 -7.62 -7.07 1.94
C SER A 203 -8.01 -8.20 0.99
N GLN A 204 -8.65 -7.84 -0.14
CA GLN A 204 -9.19 -8.78 -1.13
C GLN A 204 -10.14 -9.80 -0.49
N GLY A 205 -10.98 -9.31 0.41
CA GLY A 205 -11.93 -10.11 1.18
C GLY A 205 -13.38 -9.72 0.93
N ASP A 206 -14.25 -10.36 1.69
CA ASP A 206 -15.69 -10.12 1.71
C ASP A 206 -16.23 -10.26 3.14
N ALA A 207 -17.55 -10.17 3.29
CA ALA A 207 -18.21 -10.36 4.57
C ALA A 207 -17.96 -11.76 5.16
N ILE A 208 -17.78 -12.79 4.32
CA ILE A 208 -17.53 -14.17 4.76
C ILE A 208 -16.12 -14.27 5.38
N ALA A 209 -15.12 -13.68 4.74
CA ALA A 209 -13.76 -13.59 5.28
C ALA A 209 -13.75 -12.90 6.66
N MET A 210 -14.49 -11.79 6.78
CA MET A 210 -14.64 -11.08 8.05
C MET A 210 -15.29 -11.96 9.13
N GLN A 211 -16.40 -12.64 8.82
CA GLN A 211 -17.06 -13.56 9.75
C GLN A 211 -16.15 -14.70 10.20
N ARG A 212 -15.37 -15.28 9.27
CA ARG A 212 -14.39 -16.33 9.58
C ARG A 212 -13.33 -15.82 10.56
N ALA A 213 -12.85 -14.60 10.39
CA ALA A 213 -11.90 -14.01 11.34
C ALA A 213 -12.51 -13.78 12.73
N GLN A 214 -13.81 -13.47 12.82
CA GLN A 214 -14.52 -13.32 14.10
C GLN A 214 -14.58 -14.68 14.82
N GLN A 215 -14.95 -15.73 14.10
CA GLN A 215 -15.03 -17.10 14.65
C GLN A 215 -13.68 -17.60 15.17
N LEU A 216 -12.59 -17.25 14.48
CA LEU A 216 -11.23 -17.60 14.90
C LEU A 216 -10.70 -16.71 16.05
N GLY A 217 -11.52 -15.81 16.56
CA GLY A 217 -11.16 -14.92 17.67
C GLY A 217 -10.14 -13.86 17.31
N ILE A 218 -9.82 -13.65 16.01
CA ILE A 218 -8.83 -12.67 15.52
C ILE A 218 -9.29 -11.23 15.82
N LEU A 219 -10.59 -11.01 16.00
CA LEU A 219 -11.23 -9.70 16.09
C LEU A 219 -11.59 -9.35 17.53
N LYS A 220 -10.73 -8.56 18.17
CA LYS A 220 -11.02 -7.84 19.42
C LYS A 220 -10.89 -6.32 19.23
N THR A 221 -10.88 -5.86 17.99
CA THR A 221 -10.58 -4.49 17.61
C THR A 221 -11.83 -3.62 17.66
N GLN A 222 -11.65 -2.31 17.73
CA GLN A 222 -12.76 -1.34 17.78
C GLN A 222 -13.49 -1.27 16.44
N TRP A 223 -12.77 -1.56 15.34
CA TRP A 223 -13.33 -1.59 14.00
C TRP A 223 -12.82 -2.80 13.22
N CYS A 224 -13.64 -3.32 12.31
CA CYS A 224 -13.28 -4.41 11.41
C CYS A 224 -14.00 -4.26 10.08
N GLY A 225 -13.29 -4.52 8.99
CA GLY A 225 -13.86 -4.51 7.64
C GLY A 225 -13.05 -5.36 6.67
N TYR A 226 -13.45 -5.30 5.41
CA TYR A 226 -12.77 -5.92 4.29
C TYR A 226 -12.61 -4.89 3.17
N SER A 227 -11.69 -5.16 2.25
CA SER A 227 -11.60 -4.42 1.00
C SER A 227 -11.69 -5.34 -0.21
N ARG A 228 -12.32 -4.84 -1.26
CA ARG A 228 -12.35 -5.46 -2.59
C ARG A 228 -11.58 -4.57 -3.56
N LEU A 229 -10.94 -5.21 -4.53
CA LEU A 229 -10.29 -4.49 -5.61
C LEU A 229 -11.25 -4.39 -6.78
N ASN A 230 -11.40 -3.18 -7.30
CA ASN A 230 -12.21 -2.89 -8.48
C ASN A 230 -11.29 -2.32 -9.56
N TYR A 231 -11.45 -2.84 -10.77
CA TYR A 231 -10.82 -2.28 -11.96
C TYR A 231 -11.74 -1.23 -12.58
N ALA A 232 -11.16 -0.11 -12.99
CA ALA A 232 -11.89 0.90 -13.77
C ALA A 232 -11.61 0.70 -15.27
N ASP A 233 -12.24 1.54 -16.09
CA ASP A 233 -11.90 1.63 -17.52
C ASP A 233 -10.41 1.96 -17.69
N PHE A 234 -9.83 1.41 -18.75
CA PHE A 234 -8.44 1.68 -19.11
C PHE A 234 -8.28 3.13 -19.52
N TYR A 235 -7.13 3.74 -19.27
CA TYR A 235 -6.78 5.04 -19.86
C TYR A 235 -5.50 4.95 -20.68
N CYS A 236 -5.43 5.75 -21.75
CA CYS A 236 -4.24 5.88 -22.57
C CYS A 236 -3.19 6.71 -21.82
N LEU A 237 -1.97 6.18 -21.63
CA LEU A 237 -0.92 6.85 -20.85
C LEU A 237 -0.56 8.22 -21.44
N ASN A 238 -0.50 8.32 -22.77
CA ASN A 238 -0.16 9.56 -23.46
C ASN A 238 -1.32 10.57 -23.46
N GLN A 239 -2.55 10.11 -23.27
CA GLN A 239 -3.78 10.91 -23.29
C GLN A 239 -4.74 10.40 -22.21
N PRO A 240 -4.54 10.72 -20.92
CA PRO A 240 -5.31 10.10 -19.83
C PRO A 240 -6.82 10.34 -19.86
N GLN A 241 -7.29 11.31 -20.64
CA GLN A 241 -8.71 11.58 -20.88
C GLN A 241 -9.35 10.58 -21.85
N GLN A 242 -8.54 9.88 -22.65
CA GLN A 242 -8.98 8.83 -23.54
C GLN A 242 -9.09 7.53 -22.75
N THR A 243 -10.33 7.07 -22.55
CA THR A 243 -10.62 5.81 -21.86
C THR A 243 -11.11 4.73 -22.82
N ALA A 244 -11.02 3.47 -22.39
CA ALA A 244 -11.50 2.31 -23.15
C ALA A 244 -11.91 1.17 -22.21
N GLN A 245 -12.83 0.34 -22.68
CA GLN A 245 -13.24 -0.90 -22.04
C GLN A 245 -12.47 -2.09 -22.62
N ALA A 246 -12.48 -3.23 -21.92
CA ALA A 246 -11.79 -4.43 -22.38
C ALA A 246 -12.22 -4.88 -23.80
N THR A 247 -13.50 -4.69 -24.13
CA THR A 247 -14.09 -5.01 -25.45
C THR A 247 -13.49 -4.20 -26.60
N ASP A 248 -13.00 -2.99 -26.33
CA ASP A 248 -12.41 -2.11 -27.36
C ASP A 248 -11.04 -2.60 -27.86
N PHE A 249 -10.49 -3.60 -27.18
CA PHE A 249 -9.23 -4.25 -27.54
C PHE A 249 -9.42 -5.58 -28.26
N ALA A 250 -10.67 -6.01 -28.51
CA ALA A 250 -10.96 -7.24 -29.22
C ALA A 250 -10.30 -7.26 -30.62
N GLY A 251 -9.63 -8.38 -30.94
CA GLY A 251 -8.95 -8.59 -32.22
C GLY A 251 -7.59 -7.87 -32.38
N LYS A 252 -7.17 -7.04 -31.42
CA LYS A 252 -5.86 -6.36 -31.46
C LYS A 252 -4.75 -7.28 -30.96
N ASN A 253 -3.52 -7.11 -31.47
CA ASN A 253 -2.34 -7.72 -30.89
C ASN A 253 -2.00 -7.05 -29.56
N CYS A 254 -2.44 -7.66 -28.45
CA CYS A 254 -2.24 -7.13 -27.11
C CYS A 254 -1.06 -7.79 -26.40
N ALA A 255 -0.25 -6.97 -25.73
CA ALA A 255 0.81 -7.42 -24.84
C ALA A 255 0.71 -6.73 -23.47
N ALA A 256 1.34 -7.31 -22.45
CA ALA A 256 1.39 -6.71 -21.11
C ALA A 256 2.81 -6.73 -20.52
N ILE A 257 3.18 -5.66 -19.84
CA ILE A 257 4.44 -5.55 -19.08
C ILE A 257 4.10 -5.17 -17.64
N ALA A 258 4.78 -5.78 -16.67
CA ALA A 258 4.68 -5.34 -15.28
C ALA A 258 5.99 -5.51 -14.51
N ALA A 259 6.38 -4.47 -13.76
CA ALA A 259 7.56 -4.44 -12.88
C ALA A 259 7.13 -4.29 -11.40
N ILE A 260 6.23 -5.18 -10.99
CA ILE A 260 5.63 -5.26 -9.66
C ILE A 260 5.98 -6.59 -8.98
N GLY A 261 5.81 -6.70 -7.66
CA GLY A 261 6.17 -7.91 -6.91
C GLY A 261 5.43 -9.21 -7.28
N ARG A 262 4.27 -9.14 -7.97
CA ARG A 262 3.54 -10.31 -8.51
C ARG A 262 2.91 -9.99 -9.89
N PRO A 263 3.71 -9.93 -10.97
CA PRO A 263 3.24 -9.58 -12.32
C PRO A 263 2.12 -10.49 -12.83
N GLU A 264 2.15 -11.77 -12.44
CA GLU A 264 1.19 -12.78 -12.89
C GLU A 264 -0.25 -12.42 -12.50
N ARG A 265 -0.45 -11.76 -11.34
CA ARG A 265 -1.78 -11.30 -10.92
C ARG A 265 -2.34 -10.25 -11.87
N PHE A 266 -1.49 -9.37 -12.39
CA PHE A 266 -1.90 -8.35 -13.35
C PHE A 266 -2.27 -8.98 -14.69
N PHE A 267 -1.47 -9.92 -15.19
CA PHE A 267 -1.77 -10.62 -16.44
C PHE A 267 -3.06 -11.44 -16.35
N GLN A 268 -3.25 -12.16 -15.23
CA GLN A 268 -4.49 -12.90 -14.96
C GLN A 268 -5.72 -11.98 -14.87
N ALA A 269 -5.55 -10.78 -14.29
CA ALA A 269 -6.64 -9.80 -14.23
C ALA A 269 -7.06 -9.34 -15.64
N LEU A 270 -6.11 -9.00 -16.51
CA LEU A 270 -6.39 -8.63 -17.90
C LEU A 270 -7.13 -9.76 -18.65
N GLN A 271 -6.67 -11.01 -18.50
CA GLN A 271 -7.33 -12.17 -19.11
C GLN A 271 -8.73 -12.40 -18.57
N THR A 272 -8.94 -12.21 -17.26
CA THR A 272 -10.27 -12.32 -16.63
C THR A 272 -11.24 -11.25 -17.13
N LEU A 273 -10.71 -10.07 -17.50
CA LEU A 273 -11.48 -9.00 -18.15
C LEU A 273 -11.74 -9.27 -19.65
N GLY A 274 -11.25 -10.39 -20.20
CA GLY A 274 -11.48 -10.80 -21.59
C GLY A 274 -10.42 -10.35 -22.59
N ILE A 275 -9.26 -9.85 -22.12
CA ILE A 275 -8.16 -9.44 -23.00
C ILE A 275 -7.31 -10.66 -23.37
N GLU A 276 -7.18 -10.91 -24.67
CA GLU A 276 -6.27 -11.93 -25.20
C GLU A 276 -4.85 -11.38 -25.31
N LEU A 277 -3.98 -11.77 -24.38
CA LEU A 277 -2.57 -11.36 -24.36
C LEU A 277 -1.71 -12.32 -25.19
N LYS A 278 -1.10 -11.84 -26.27
CA LYS A 278 -0.15 -12.62 -27.09
C LYS A 278 1.24 -12.71 -26.47
N GLN A 279 1.59 -11.71 -25.64
CA GLN A 279 2.88 -11.66 -24.95
C GLN A 279 2.74 -11.06 -23.55
N THR A 280 3.46 -11.62 -22.59
CA THR A 280 3.59 -11.08 -21.23
C THR A 280 5.06 -10.94 -20.86
N ILE A 281 5.43 -9.81 -20.26
CA ILE A 281 6.80 -9.50 -19.87
C ILE A 281 6.82 -9.15 -18.38
N ALA A 282 7.33 -10.08 -17.57
CA ALA A 282 7.52 -9.88 -16.14
C ALA A 282 8.93 -9.32 -15.87
N LEU A 283 8.99 -8.11 -15.30
CA LEU A 283 10.22 -7.49 -14.85
C LEU A 283 10.38 -7.62 -13.33
N SER A 284 11.58 -7.36 -12.83
CA SER A 284 11.82 -7.33 -11.38
C SER A 284 11.01 -6.21 -10.72
N ASP A 285 10.58 -6.41 -9.46
CA ASP A 285 9.84 -5.37 -8.72
C ASP A 285 10.66 -4.08 -8.65
N HIS A 286 9.99 -2.96 -8.86
CA HIS A 286 10.59 -1.62 -8.94
C HIS A 286 11.55 -1.39 -10.13
N ALA A 287 11.66 -2.31 -11.08
CA ALA A 287 12.44 -2.06 -12.29
C ALA A 287 11.84 -0.90 -13.11
N VAL A 288 12.72 -0.17 -13.80
CA VAL A 288 12.36 0.81 -14.82
C VAL A 288 12.23 0.09 -16.15
N ILE A 289 11.13 0.30 -16.87
CA ILE A 289 10.90 -0.26 -18.22
C ILE A 289 11.81 0.47 -19.20
N LYS A 290 12.75 -0.26 -19.81
CA LYS A 290 13.71 0.28 -20.78
C LYS A 290 13.17 0.18 -22.20
N SER A 291 13.80 0.88 -23.13
CA SER A 291 13.44 0.84 -24.56
C SER A 291 13.42 -0.59 -25.14
N ALA A 292 14.32 -1.46 -24.68
CA ALA A 292 14.41 -2.85 -25.14
C ALA A 292 13.34 -3.79 -24.54
N ASP A 293 12.63 -3.35 -23.48
CA ASP A 293 11.61 -4.18 -22.83
C ASP A 293 10.26 -4.09 -23.54
N TRP A 294 10.06 -3.12 -24.44
CA TRP A 294 8.79 -2.90 -25.13
C TRP A 294 8.55 -3.98 -26.20
N PRO A 295 7.43 -4.74 -26.12
CA PRO A 295 7.06 -5.70 -27.13
C PRO A 295 6.50 -5.00 -28.38
N GLN A 296 6.60 -5.68 -29.52
CA GLN A 296 5.91 -5.26 -30.73
C GLN A 296 4.44 -5.69 -30.66
N ALA A 297 3.56 -4.74 -30.32
CA ALA A 297 2.13 -4.97 -30.14
C ALA A 297 1.32 -3.74 -30.57
N ASP A 298 0.05 -3.95 -30.93
CA ASP A 298 -0.88 -2.85 -31.25
C ASP A 298 -1.28 -2.10 -29.98
N VAL A 299 -1.31 -2.80 -28.84
CA VAL A 299 -1.71 -2.29 -27.52
C VAL A 299 -0.80 -2.93 -26.46
N ILE A 300 -0.25 -2.10 -25.58
CA ILE A 300 0.59 -2.55 -24.46
C ILE A 300 -0.05 -2.13 -23.14
N PHE A 301 -0.36 -3.12 -22.30
CA PHE A 301 -0.93 -2.89 -20.97
C PHE A 301 0.15 -2.81 -19.90
N ILE A 302 0.06 -1.81 -19.02
CA ILE A 302 0.91 -1.67 -17.84
C ILE A 302 0.08 -1.38 -16.57
N THR A 303 0.72 -1.52 -15.42
CA THR A 303 0.12 -1.17 -14.12
C THR A 303 0.23 0.33 -13.83
N GLU A 304 -0.62 0.87 -12.95
CA GLU A 304 -0.47 2.26 -12.48
C GLU A 304 0.88 2.51 -11.79
N LYS A 305 1.39 1.52 -11.04
CA LYS A 305 2.71 1.61 -10.38
C LYS A 305 3.82 1.79 -11.42
N ASP A 306 3.73 1.13 -12.57
CA ASP A 306 4.71 1.25 -13.63
C ASP A 306 4.51 2.53 -14.44
N ALA A 307 3.25 2.92 -14.70
CA ALA A 307 2.91 4.19 -15.34
C ALA A 307 3.49 5.40 -14.58
N ALA A 308 3.43 5.38 -13.24
CA ALA A 308 3.96 6.45 -12.38
C ALA A 308 5.47 6.71 -12.55
N LYS A 309 6.23 5.73 -13.08
CA LYS A 309 7.68 5.85 -13.32
C LYS A 309 8.01 6.40 -14.71
N LEU A 310 7.03 6.46 -15.61
CA LEU A 310 7.24 6.80 -17.01
C LEU A 310 6.97 8.29 -17.24
N ALA A 311 7.85 8.93 -18.01
CA ALA A 311 7.62 10.26 -18.54
C ALA A 311 6.90 10.11 -19.89
N ALA A 312 5.60 10.41 -19.91
CA ALA A 312 4.82 10.52 -21.15
C ALA A 312 5.12 11.86 -21.87
N PRO A 313 4.97 11.94 -23.21
CA PRO A 313 4.47 10.90 -24.10
C PRO A 313 5.54 9.88 -24.52
N LEU A 314 5.11 8.64 -24.74
CA LEU A 314 5.91 7.54 -25.29
C LEU A 314 5.46 7.18 -26.71
N GLN A 315 6.34 6.58 -27.51
CA GLN A 315 6.04 6.19 -28.90
C GLN A 315 5.04 5.03 -29.04
N HIS A 316 4.75 4.33 -27.94
CA HIS A 316 3.91 3.13 -27.94
C HIS A 316 2.47 3.45 -27.55
N ASN A 317 1.53 2.62 -28.02
CA ASN A 317 0.11 2.68 -27.63
C ASN A 317 -0.09 1.99 -26.27
N ILE A 318 0.16 2.74 -25.19
CA ILE A 318 0.19 2.22 -23.83
C ILE A 318 -1.12 2.53 -23.12
N TRP A 319 -1.72 1.48 -22.56
CA TRP A 319 -2.94 1.55 -21.77
C TRP A 319 -2.68 1.10 -20.34
N VAL A 320 -3.20 1.85 -19.39
CA VAL A 320 -3.06 1.56 -17.97
C VAL A 320 -4.38 1.02 -17.46
N LEU A 321 -4.33 -0.05 -16.67
CA LEU A 321 -5.50 -0.57 -15.96
C LEU A 321 -5.53 0.02 -14.55
N PRO A 322 -6.47 0.92 -14.23
CA PRO A 322 -6.56 1.49 -12.90
C PRO A 322 -7.06 0.47 -11.89
N LEU A 323 -6.52 0.54 -10.68
CA LEU A 323 -6.86 -0.34 -9.58
C LEU A 323 -7.28 0.48 -8.36
N SER A 324 -8.56 0.39 -8.00
CA SER A 324 -9.10 1.04 -6.80
C SER A 324 -9.48 0.00 -5.75
N ALA A 325 -9.47 0.40 -4.48
CA ALA A 325 -10.04 -0.41 -3.40
C ALA A 325 -11.38 0.16 -2.97
N GLN A 326 -12.35 -0.72 -2.75
CA GLN A 326 -13.57 -0.39 -2.03
C GLN A 326 -13.49 -0.99 -0.62
N ILE A 327 -13.64 -0.15 0.40
CA ILE A 327 -13.57 -0.54 1.82
C ILE A 327 -14.98 -0.64 2.39
N CYS A 328 -15.26 -1.73 3.11
CA CYS A 328 -16.55 -1.96 3.74
C CYS A 328 -16.36 -2.57 5.15
N PRO A 329 -17.01 -2.06 6.21
CA PRO A 329 -17.83 -0.82 6.25
C PRO A 329 -16.97 0.44 6.04
N ASP A 330 -17.56 1.62 6.15
CA ASP A 330 -16.84 2.87 5.90
C ASP A 330 -15.77 3.15 6.97
N LEU A 331 -14.50 3.07 6.57
CA LEU A 331 -13.37 3.33 7.46
C LEU A 331 -13.13 4.82 7.69
N ALA A 332 -13.43 5.68 6.71
CA ALA A 332 -13.24 7.11 6.84
C ALA A 332 -14.19 7.69 7.90
N GLU A 333 -15.43 7.19 7.93
CA GLU A 333 -16.41 7.52 8.98
C GLU A 333 -15.91 7.12 10.38
N PHE A 334 -15.37 5.90 10.52
CA PHE A 334 -14.80 5.45 11.79
C PHE A 334 -13.65 6.35 12.25
N ILE A 335 -12.70 6.66 11.37
CA ILE A 335 -11.56 7.52 11.69
C ILE A 335 -12.02 8.94 12.06
N GLN A 336 -12.92 9.51 11.26
CA GLN A 336 -13.48 10.84 11.50
C GLN A 336 -14.14 10.93 12.88
N THR A 337 -15.01 9.96 13.20
CA THR A 337 -15.73 9.91 14.48
C THR A 337 -14.76 9.73 15.65
N ARG A 338 -13.81 8.81 15.52
CA ARG A 338 -12.89 8.44 16.59
C ARG A 338 -11.92 9.57 16.93
N LEU A 339 -11.50 10.34 15.93
CA LEU A 339 -10.61 11.49 16.07
C LEU A 339 -11.33 12.83 16.17
N GLN A 340 -12.67 12.84 16.13
CA GLN A 340 -13.51 14.04 16.19
C GLN A 340 -13.13 15.08 15.12
N LEU A 341 -12.87 14.62 13.89
CA LEU A 341 -12.49 15.50 12.79
C LEU A 341 -13.72 16.22 12.24
N CYS A 342 -13.65 17.55 12.15
CA CYS A 342 -14.70 18.38 11.55
C CYS A 342 -14.43 18.59 10.05
N ALA A 343 -15.49 18.64 9.24
CA ALA A 343 -15.38 19.10 7.87
C ALA A 343 -14.87 20.55 7.85
N THR A 344 -14.03 20.90 6.88
CA THR A 344 -13.59 22.29 6.74
C THR A 344 -14.76 23.10 6.17
N ASP A 345 -15.28 24.08 6.91
CA ASP A 345 -16.27 25.01 6.37
C ASP A 345 -15.67 25.77 5.16
N THR A 346 -16.18 25.49 3.97
CA THR A 346 -16.01 26.37 2.80
C THR A 346 -16.87 27.62 2.97
N LEU A 347 -16.58 28.45 3.97
CA LEU A 347 -17.14 29.79 4.10
C LEU A 347 -16.06 30.78 4.52
N LYS A 348 -15.37 31.35 3.51
CA LYS A 348 -15.00 32.77 3.38
C LYS A 348 -14.25 33.00 2.06
N THR A 349 -14.99 32.95 0.96
CA THR A 349 -14.76 33.81 -0.21
C THR A 349 -16.03 34.63 -0.43
N CYS A 350 -16.22 35.59 0.48
CA CYS A 350 -16.94 36.85 0.29
C CYS A 350 -16.01 37.85 1.01
N SER A 351 -15.43 38.88 0.41
CA SER A 351 -15.79 39.66 -0.77
C SER A 351 -14.53 40.30 -1.34
#